data_AF-A0A7Z6UW58-F1
#
_entry.id   AF-A0A7Z6UW58-F1
#
_cell.length_a   1.000
_cell.length_b   1.000
_cell.length_c   1.000
_cell.angle_alpha   90.00
_cell.angle_beta   90.00
_cell.angle_gamma   90.00
#
_symmetry.space_group_name_H-M   'P 1'
#
loop_
_entity.id
_entity.type
_entity.pdbx_description
1 polymer ?
#
loop_
_entity_poly.entity_id
_entity_poly.type
_entity_poly.pdbx_seq_one_letter_code
_entity_poly.pdbx_strand_id
1 'polypeptide(L)' 'MSTISSHAAAPSSTRTQRLTAAISAALLGACLVYFAGFSHIAAVHNAAHDTRHSAAFPCH' A
#
# COMPACT_ATOMS: atom_id res chain seq x y z
N MET A 1 20.51 -50.79 -6.39
CA MET A 1 19.87 -50.05 -5.28
C MET A 1 19.35 -48.75 -5.87
N SER A 2 18.09 -48.72 -6.28
CA SER A 2 17.50 -47.57 -6.98
C SER A 2 16.74 -46.70 -5.98
N THR A 3 17.18 -45.45 -5.82
CA THR A 3 16.52 -44.46 -4.96
C THR A 3 15.32 -43.88 -5.71
N ILE A 4 14.12 -44.04 -5.14
CA ILE A 4 12.90 -43.41 -5.65
C ILE A 4 12.93 -41.96 -5.19
N SER A 5 13.02 -41.02 -6.12
CA SER A 5 12.98 -39.58 -5.82
C SER A 5 11.54 -39.15 -5.61
N SER A 6 11.14 -39.01 -4.35
CA SER A 6 9.84 -38.46 -3.94
C SER A 6 9.72 -37.00 -4.38
N HIS A 7 8.96 -36.74 -5.44
CA HIS A 7 8.60 -35.37 -5.81
C HIS A 7 7.53 -34.88 -4.85
N ALA A 8 7.92 -34.00 -3.93
CA ALA A 8 6.97 -33.33 -3.05
C ALA A 8 5.95 -32.57 -3.91
N ALA A 9 4.68 -32.95 -3.80
CA ALA A 9 3.61 -32.26 -4.49
C ALA A 9 3.54 -30.81 -4.00
N ALA A 10 3.67 -29.86 -4.92
CA ALA A 10 3.54 -28.44 -4.59
C ALA A 10 2.13 -28.17 -4.05
N PRO A 11 1.99 -27.42 -2.94
CA PRO A 11 0.68 -27.14 -2.38
C PRO A 11 -0.16 -26.36 -3.40
N SER A 12 -1.32 -26.92 -3.78
CA SER A 12 -2.25 -26.25 -4.68
C SER A 12 -2.86 -25.04 -3.97
N SER A 13 -2.40 -23.84 -4.31
CA SER A 13 -2.95 -22.61 -3.73
C SER A 13 -4.43 -22.47 -4.10
N THR A 14 -5.26 -22.40 -3.06
CA THR A 14 -6.70 -22.21 -3.20
C THR A 14 -7.00 -20.90 -3.92
N ARG A 15 -8.15 -20.81 -4.58
CA ARG A 15 -8.57 -19.59 -5.30
C ARG A 15 -8.59 -18.37 -4.38
N THR A 16 -9.00 -18.58 -3.13
CA THR A 16 -9.00 -17.57 -2.07
C THR A 16 -7.59 -17.10 -1.74
N GLN A 17 -6.61 -18.00 -1.60
CA GLN A 17 -5.22 -17.63 -1.35
C GLN A 17 -4.64 -16.74 -2.46
N ARG A 18 -4.95 -17.07 -3.72
CA ARG A 18 -4.55 -16.27 -4.87
C ARG A 18 -5.21 -14.89 -4.87
N LEU A 19 -6.50 -14.81 -4.52
CA LEU A 19 -7.22 -13.55 -4.43
C LEU A 19 -6.67 -12.67 -3.31
N THR A 20 -6.41 -13.23 -2.13
CA THR A 20 -5.81 -12.51 -1.01
C THR A 20 -4.42 -11.98 -1.37
N ALA A 21 -3.59 -12.80 -2.01
CA ALA A 21 -2.26 -12.37 -2.48
C ALA A 21 -2.34 -11.29 -3.57
N ALA A 22 -3.31 -11.38 -4.49
CA ALA A 22 -3.51 -10.37 -5.53
C ALA A 22 -3.96 -9.03 -4.93
N ILE A 23 -4.90 -9.06 -3.98
CA ILE A 23 -5.39 -7.85 -3.30
C ILE A 23 -4.28 -7.22 -2.47
N SER A 24 -3.51 -8.01 -1.71
CA SER A 24 -2.41 -7.47 -0.90
C SER A 24 -1.31 -6.87 -1.76
N ALA A 25 -0.96 -7.51 -2.88
CA ALA A 25 0.00 -6.97 -3.85
C ALA A 25 -0.53 -5.68 -4.50
N ALA A 26 -1.82 -5.62 -4.86
CA ALA A 26 -2.45 -4.43 -5.43
C ALA A 26 -2.47 -3.26 -4.44
N LEU A 27 -2.81 -3.51 -3.17
CA LEU A 27 -2.80 -2.49 -2.11
C LEU A 27 -1.38 -1.99 -1.85
N LEU A 28 -0.40 -2.90 -1.75
CA LEU A 28 1.00 -2.52 -1.56
C LEU A 28 1.50 -1.68 -2.74
N GLY A 29 1.21 -2.10 -3.98
CA GLY A 29 1.56 -1.37 -5.19
C GLY A 29 0.91 0.01 -5.24
N ALA A 30 -0.39 0.11 -4.92
CA ALA A 30 -1.10 1.38 -4.83
C ALA A 30 -0.50 2.30 -3.76
N CYS A 31 -0.15 1.77 -2.59
CA CYS A 31 0.54 2.51 -1.54
C CYS A 31 1.92 3.01 -1.99
N LEU A 32 2.70 2.19 -2.70
CA LEU A 32 4.02 2.59 -3.20
C LEU A 32 3.91 3.65 -4.30
N VAL A 33 2.99 3.49 -5.25
CA VAL A 33 2.74 4.50 -6.31
C VAL A 33 2.21 5.79 -5.69
N TYR A 34 1.30 5.68 -4.70
CA TYR A 34 0.82 6.83 -3.95
C TYR A 34 1.97 7.49 -3.20
N PHE A 35 2.74 6.77 -2.40
CA PHE A 35 3.83 7.34 -1.61
C PHE A 35 4.95 7.91 -2.48
N ALA A 36 5.32 7.25 -3.58
CA ALA A 36 6.33 7.74 -4.54
C ALA A 36 5.82 8.94 -5.35
N GLY A 37 4.57 8.90 -5.83
CA GLY A 37 3.98 9.98 -6.63
C GLY A 37 3.57 11.20 -5.80
N PHE A 38 3.07 10.96 -4.60
CA PHE A 38 2.68 11.97 -3.62
C PHE A 38 3.81 12.30 -2.61
N SER A 39 5.02 11.76 -2.79
CA SER A 39 6.24 12.30 -2.14
C SER A 39 6.45 13.78 -2.49
N HIS A 40 5.86 14.24 -3.61
CA HIS A 40 5.85 15.64 -4.04
C HIS A 40 4.58 16.40 -3.58
N ILE A 41 3.85 15.94 -2.54
CA ILE A 41 2.65 16.63 -2.04
C ILE A 41 3.01 17.99 -1.44
N ALA A 42 2.93 18.99 -2.32
CA ALA A 42 2.64 20.37 -2.00
C ALA A 42 1.27 20.53 -1.30
N ALA A 43 0.42 19.49 -1.23
CA ALA A 43 -0.88 19.55 -0.52
C ALA A 43 -0.77 19.58 1.01
N VAL A 44 0.25 18.94 1.64
CA VAL A 44 0.52 19.11 3.08
C VAL A 44 1.12 20.49 3.36
N HIS A 45 1.95 20.99 2.45
CA HIS A 45 2.47 22.35 2.53
C HIS A 45 1.34 23.40 2.39
N ASN A 46 0.42 23.24 1.43
CA ASN A 46 -0.73 24.15 1.28
C ASN A 46 -1.72 24.07 2.44
N ALA A 47 -1.97 22.89 3.03
CA ALA A 47 -2.80 22.77 4.23
C ALA A 47 -2.18 23.50 5.44
N ALA A 48 -0.84 23.51 5.56
CA ALA A 48 -0.12 24.25 6.60
C ALA A 48 -0.08 25.77 6.37
N HIS A 49 -0.30 26.23 5.14
CA HIS A 49 -0.43 27.67 4.84
C HIS A 49 -1.86 28.18 5.02
N ASP A 50 -2.87 27.36 4.75
CA ASP A 50 -4.29 27.72 4.96
C ASP A 50 -4.67 27.76 6.46
N THR A 51 -3.98 26.98 7.31
CA THR A 51 -4.23 27.00 8.76
C THR A 51 -3.78 28.29 9.45
N ARG A 52 -2.91 29.11 8.84
CA ARG A 52 -2.44 30.37 9.46
C ARG A 52 -3.41 31.53 9.25
N HIS A 53 -4.32 31.43 8.29
CA HIS A 53 -5.38 32.42 8.08
C HIS A 53 -6.60 32.16 8.98
N SER A 54 -6.88 30.89 9.33
CA SER A 54 -7.99 30.53 10.24
C SER A 54 -7.60 30.46 11.72
N ALA A 55 -6.31 30.59 12.07
CA ALA A 55 -5.82 30.66 13.44
C ALA A 55 -5.72 32.09 14.01
N ALA A 56 -6.04 33.11 13.21
CA ALA A 56 -6.24 34.46 13.69
C ALA A 56 -7.62 34.55 14.37
N PHE A 57 -7.61 34.35 15.68
CA PHE A 57 -8.68 34.66 16.64
C PHE A 57 -9.72 35.69 16.14
N PRO A 58 -11.04 35.41 16.21
CA PRO A 58 -12.03 36.47 16.16
C PRO A 58 -11.92 37.30 17.44
N CYS A 59 -11.32 38.47 17.34
CA CYS A 59 -11.54 39.55 18.29
C CYS A 59 -12.77 40.34 17.85
N HIS A 60 -13.95 39.82 18.20
CA HIS A 60 -15.08 40.66 18.60
C HIS A 60 -15.92 39.94 19.66
#